data_AF-A0A953XQT4-F1
#
_entry.id   AF-A0A953XQT4-F1
#
_cell.length_a   1.000
_cell.length_b   1.000
_cell.length_c   1.000
_cell.angle_alpha   90.00
_cell.angle_beta   90.00
_cell.angle_gamma   90.00
#
_symmetry.space_group_name_H-M   'P 1'
#
loop_
_entity.id
_entity.type
_entity.pdbx_description
1 polymer ?
#
loop_
_entity_poly.entity_id
_entity_poly.type
_entity_poly.pdbx_seq_one_letter_code
_entity_poly.pdbx_strand_id
1 'polypeptide(L)'
;MRYLLLLLLFAPALAGATYDIGPGQTYTSIGAFPWENLAAGDIVQIHWRSTPYAEKFVISAQGTSGSPIIVRGIPDATSGALPIITGENATTRTQLDYWGDNRGVIKIGGASTPSGSTPQYVTIEYLDVRSAHANYTYTDDAGTAGVSYAANAAAIYVEQAKHIRIRYCEIHDSGNGLFIGPGGGVGGSGNPNLTEDCYVGYNYIYDNGNSGSAFEHNSYCESAGITYEYNHYGPTKSGANGNNLKDRSSTCVVRYNWIEAGNRQLDLVEADGSGIETLSGYDTTFVYGNILIEPNGAGNSQIIHYGGDNGTTSTYRKGTLYLYNNTIYSTRTGNTTLVRLSTNSETCDCRNNIIFVTANASNLGLIDDTGVLNYRNCFFKGTPTPSHSGAGMQGTVNNQGGNVTGGDPGWTNVGSQDFTLTSTAASRDQGTTLASGASAHPLTYEYLKHQQQNARPSDGTLDIGALEYDNGGAPTAPAAPSSCTATAQSGLQITVQWSDNSGNEDGFKLERDDGTGFVQIQTLGVNVTSFVDTGLTDGQQYTYRVRAYNTVGDSAYSNTASATAAVTVGSGGGGSGGGGGGGGGCTAGLGSAWWLALMVPLAVLSATRKQRKSPQP
;
A
#
# COMPACT_ATOMS: atom_id res chain seq x y z
N MET A 1 34.58 17.99 -40.57
CA MET A 1 33.80 17.56 -39.38
C MET A 1 33.23 16.19 -39.67
N ARG A 2 33.69 15.15 -38.96
CA ARG A 2 33.17 13.78 -39.07
C ARG A 2 31.99 13.66 -38.11
N TYR A 3 30.80 13.35 -38.62
CA TYR A 3 29.67 12.99 -37.77
C TYR A 3 29.86 11.54 -37.30
N LEU A 4 30.05 11.38 -35.99
CA LEU A 4 30.10 10.11 -35.30
C LEU A 4 28.63 9.67 -35.08
N LEU A 5 28.18 8.67 -35.84
CA LEU A 5 26.88 8.05 -35.65
C LEU A 5 26.96 7.17 -34.38
N LEU A 6 26.42 7.69 -33.27
CA LEU A 6 26.33 6.95 -32.01
C LEU A 6 25.23 5.90 -32.16
N LEU A 7 25.62 4.65 -32.41
CA LEU A 7 24.70 3.51 -32.39
C LEU A 7 24.31 3.25 -30.93
N LEU A 8 23.14 3.74 -30.50
CA LEU A 8 22.51 3.35 -29.24
C LEU A 8 22.03 1.90 -29.38
N LEU A 9 22.86 0.95 -28.94
CA LEU A 9 22.45 -0.43 -28.70
C LEU A 9 21.45 -0.44 -27.55
N PHE A 10 20.15 -0.48 -27.86
CA PHE A 10 19.15 -0.92 -26.90
C PHE A 10 19.38 -2.42 -26.67
N ALA A 11 20.11 -2.75 -25.60
CA ALA A 11 20.00 -4.09 -25.03
C ALA A 11 18.55 -4.24 -24.55
N PRO A 12 17.80 -5.26 -25.02
CA PRO A 12 16.49 -5.53 -24.44
C PRO A 12 16.70 -5.79 -22.95
N ALA A 13 15.96 -5.07 -22.10
CA ALA A 13 15.86 -5.45 -20.70
C ALA A 13 15.42 -6.92 -20.67
N LEU A 14 16.26 -7.80 -20.11
CA LEU A 14 15.86 -9.17 -19.85
C LEU A 14 14.59 -9.09 -19.00
N ALA A 15 13.47 -9.60 -19.52
CA ALA A 15 12.25 -9.71 -18.74
C ALA A 15 12.56 -10.53 -17.48
N GLY A 16 12.25 -9.98 -16.31
CA GLY A 16 12.48 -10.68 -15.05
C GLY A 16 11.69 -12.00 -14.98
N ALA A 17 12.21 -12.95 -14.23
CA ALA A 17 11.63 -14.29 -14.14
C ALA A 17 10.48 -14.32 -13.12
N THR A 18 9.52 -15.23 -13.33
CA THR A 18 8.50 -15.54 -12.31
C THR A 18 8.84 -16.86 -11.64
N TYR A 19 8.80 -16.88 -10.31
CA TYR A 19 9.14 -18.03 -9.48
C TYR A 19 8.00 -18.38 -8.54
N ASP A 20 7.50 -19.60 -8.64
CA ASP A 20 6.42 -20.11 -7.80
C ASP A 20 6.95 -20.89 -6.59
N ILE A 21 6.44 -20.54 -5.41
CA ILE A 21 6.74 -21.18 -4.13
C ILE A 21 5.47 -21.77 -3.54
N GLY A 22 5.44 -23.08 -3.30
CA GLY A 22 4.34 -23.75 -2.60
C GLY A 22 4.03 -25.17 -3.08
N PRO A 23 2.90 -25.74 -2.65
CA PRO A 23 2.53 -27.12 -2.99
C PRO A 23 2.51 -27.36 -4.50
N GLY A 24 3.26 -28.35 -4.97
CA GLY A 24 3.32 -28.72 -6.39
C GLY A 24 4.16 -27.80 -7.28
N GLN A 25 4.83 -26.80 -6.70
CA GLN A 25 5.68 -25.86 -7.43
C GLN A 25 7.16 -26.28 -7.41
N THR A 26 7.97 -25.64 -8.27
CA THR A 26 9.42 -25.86 -8.34
C THR A 26 10.10 -25.65 -6.99
N TYR A 27 9.73 -24.59 -6.28
CA TYR A 27 10.17 -24.36 -4.91
C TYR A 27 9.04 -24.75 -3.96
N THR A 28 9.26 -25.76 -3.12
CA THR A 28 8.23 -26.25 -2.19
C THR A 28 8.09 -25.39 -0.94
N SER A 29 9.10 -24.55 -0.65
CA SER A 29 9.15 -23.66 0.50
C SER A 29 9.94 -22.37 0.23
N ILE A 30 9.75 -21.37 1.08
CA ILE A 30 10.45 -20.08 1.00
C ILE A 30 11.96 -20.26 1.18
N GLY A 31 12.38 -21.14 2.08
CA GLY A 31 13.79 -21.47 2.29
C GLY A 31 14.44 -22.19 1.11
N ALA A 32 13.66 -22.82 0.22
CA ALA A 32 14.20 -23.46 -0.98
C ALA A 32 14.51 -22.45 -2.10
N PHE A 33 13.83 -21.31 -2.12
CA PHE A 33 14.07 -20.26 -3.12
C PHE A 33 15.40 -19.53 -2.86
N PRO A 34 16.26 -19.35 -3.88
CA PRO A 34 17.55 -18.67 -3.72
C PRO A 34 17.38 -17.14 -3.76
N TRP A 35 16.92 -16.57 -2.64
CA TRP A 35 16.73 -15.12 -2.46
C TRP A 35 18.00 -14.31 -2.79
N GLU A 36 19.17 -14.90 -2.60
CA GLU A 36 20.48 -14.36 -2.95
C GLU A 36 20.67 -14.06 -4.45
N ASN A 37 19.81 -14.61 -5.31
CA ASN A 37 19.87 -14.46 -6.77
C ASN A 37 18.79 -13.52 -7.35
N LEU A 38 18.00 -12.85 -6.51
CA LEU A 38 16.97 -11.92 -6.99
C LEU A 38 17.56 -10.81 -7.87
N ALA A 39 16.91 -10.57 -9.00
CA ALA A 39 17.28 -9.55 -9.97
C ALA A 39 16.11 -8.63 -10.34
N ALA A 40 16.41 -7.50 -10.98
CA ALA A 40 15.40 -6.55 -11.42
C ALA A 40 14.34 -7.20 -12.32
N GLY A 41 13.07 -6.94 -12.03
CA GLY A 41 11.92 -7.49 -12.75
C GLY A 41 11.42 -8.84 -12.23
N ASP A 42 12.14 -9.49 -11.32
CA ASP A 42 11.74 -10.80 -10.82
C ASP A 42 10.44 -10.71 -10.00
N ILE A 43 9.59 -11.71 -10.18
CA ILE A 43 8.32 -11.88 -9.47
C ILE A 43 8.37 -13.20 -8.70
N VAL A 44 8.29 -13.13 -7.37
CA VAL A 44 8.20 -14.30 -6.49
C VAL A 44 6.75 -14.47 -6.04
N GLN A 45 6.12 -15.58 -6.44
CA GLN A 45 4.72 -15.92 -6.15
C GLN A 45 4.65 -16.99 -5.06
N ILE A 46 4.20 -16.61 -3.87
CA ILE A 46 4.06 -17.53 -2.73
C ILE A 46 2.61 -18.02 -2.70
N HIS A 47 2.37 -19.28 -2.98
CA HIS A 47 1.04 -19.86 -3.03
C HIS A 47 0.49 -20.15 -1.64
N TRP A 48 -0.81 -19.94 -1.46
CA TRP A 48 -1.46 -20.29 -0.21
C TRP A 48 -1.34 -21.80 0.05
N ARG A 49 -1.17 -22.14 1.33
CA ARG A 49 -1.32 -23.49 1.85
C ARG A 49 -1.87 -23.42 3.28
N SER A 50 -2.45 -24.51 3.75
CA SER A 50 -3.08 -24.57 5.08
C SER A 50 -2.10 -24.39 6.24
N THR A 51 -0.84 -24.76 6.05
CA THR A 51 0.22 -24.64 7.06
C THR A 51 1.07 -23.39 6.79
N PRO A 52 1.26 -22.48 7.75
CA PRO A 52 2.11 -21.31 7.56
C PRO A 52 3.52 -21.63 7.00
N TYR A 53 4.12 -20.67 6.31
CA TYR A 53 5.55 -20.68 6.00
C TYR A 53 6.31 -20.15 7.21
N ALA A 54 7.15 -21.00 7.80
CA ALA A 54 7.97 -20.70 8.96
C ALA A 54 9.41 -20.48 8.48
N GLU A 55 9.58 -19.54 7.55
CA GLU A 55 10.85 -19.22 6.93
C GLU A 55 10.99 -17.71 6.78
N LYS A 56 12.17 -17.20 7.11
CA LYS A 56 12.51 -15.79 7.02
C LYS A 56 13.38 -15.52 5.81
N PHE A 57 13.33 -14.30 5.30
CA PHE A 57 14.16 -13.90 4.16
C PHE A 57 14.46 -12.41 4.15
N VAL A 58 15.54 -12.08 3.45
CA VAL A 58 15.98 -10.71 3.20
C VAL A 58 15.96 -10.42 1.70
N ILE A 59 15.59 -9.20 1.34
CA ILE A 59 15.71 -8.66 -0.01
C ILE A 59 16.75 -7.54 0.02
N SER A 60 17.90 -7.79 -0.61
CA SER A 60 18.95 -6.77 -0.79
C SER A 60 19.17 -6.39 -2.25
N ALA A 61 18.34 -6.92 -3.16
CA ALA A 61 18.44 -6.69 -4.60
C ALA A 61 17.79 -5.36 -5.03
N GLN A 62 18.17 -4.89 -6.22
CA GLN A 62 17.64 -3.66 -6.83
C GLN A 62 16.77 -3.98 -8.04
N GLY A 63 15.51 -3.59 -7.98
CA GLY A 63 14.67 -3.40 -9.15
C GLY A 63 14.95 -2.06 -9.83
N THR A 64 14.16 -1.77 -10.86
CA THR A 64 14.12 -0.47 -11.54
C THR A 64 12.66 -0.02 -11.70
N SER A 65 12.42 1.23 -12.06
CA SER A 65 11.07 1.73 -12.32
C SER A 65 10.34 0.97 -13.44
N GLY A 66 11.06 0.47 -14.45
CA GLY A 66 10.51 -0.36 -15.53
C GLY A 66 10.50 -1.85 -15.25
N SER A 67 11.23 -2.30 -14.23
CA SER A 67 11.36 -3.72 -13.85
C SER A 67 11.52 -3.83 -12.34
N PRO A 68 10.44 -3.59 -11.57
CA PRO A 68 10.46 -3.72 -10.13
C PRO A 68 10.56 -5.18 -9.71
N ILE A 69 11.09 -5.43 -8.52
CA ILE A 69 11.03 -6.76 -7.88
C ILE A 69 9.69 -6.85 -7.14
N ILE A 70 8.96 -7.95 -7.33
CA ILE A 70 7.65 -8.16 -6.71
C ILE A 70 7.66 -9.46 -5.91
N VAL A 71 7.36 -9.38 -4.62
CA VAL A 71 7.04 -10.56 -3.79
C VAL A 71 5.54 -10.51 -3.49
N ARG A 72 4.82 -11.49 -4.01
CA ARG A 72 3.36 -11.54 -3.99
C ARG A 72 2.86 -12.85 -3.40
N GLY A 73 1.89 -12.78 -2.50
CA GLY A 73 1.09 -13.95 -2.16
C GLY A 73 0.00 -14.25 -3.19
N ILE A 74 -0.22 -15.53 -3.46
CA ILE A 74 -1.34 -16.04 -4.25
C ILE A 74 -2.36 -16.62 -3.28
N PRO A 75 -3.49 -15.92 -3.04
CA PRO A 75 -4.49 -16.36 -2.07
C PRO A 75 -5.12 -17.70 -2.46
N ASP A 76 -5.68 -18.39 -1.47
CA ASP A 76 -6.53 -19.55 -1.75
C ASP A 76 -7.70 -19.16 -2.67
N ALA A 77 -7.88 -19.90 -3.77
CA ALA A 77 -8.88 -19.58 -4.78
C ALA A 77 -10.33 -19.66 -4.25
N THR A 78 -10.57 -20.39 -3.16
CA THR A 78 -11.92 -20.58 -2.60
C THR A 78 -12.21 -19.61 -1.46
N SER A 79 -11.30 -19.50 -0.50
CA SER A 79 -11.50 -18.71 0.71
C SER A 79 -10.95 -17.29 0.62
N GLY A 80 -10.07 -17.01 -0.35
CA GLY A 80 -9.32 -15.77 -0.45
C GLY A 80 -8.31 -15.58 0.69
N ALA A 81 -7.90 -16.67 1.35
CA ALA A 81 -6.94 -16.59 2.46
C ALA A 81 -5.54 -16.31 1.90
N LEU A 82 -4.84 -15.35 2.49
CA LEU A 82 -3.47 -15.01 2.10
C LEU A 82 -2.48 -16.07 2.60
N PRO A 83 -1.38 -16.34 1.87
CA PRO A 83 -0.26 -17.11 2.40
C PRO A 83 0.28 -16.44 3.66
N ILE A 84 0.46 -17.24 4.70
CA ILE A 84 0.95 -16.78 6.00
C ILE A 84 2.46 -16.99 6.07
N ILE A 85 3.21 -15.91 6.34
CA ILE A 85 4.63 -15.93 6.67
C ILE A 85 4.76 -15.64 8.17
N THR A 86 5.14 -16.65 8.94
CA THR A 86 5.23 -16.56 10.40
C THR A 86 6.67 -16.52 10.88
N GLY A 87 6.94 -15.68 11.89
CA GLY A 87 8.18 -15.72 12.67
C GLY A 87 8.20 -16.81 13.74
N GLU A 88 7.07 -17.45 14.03
CA GLU A 88 7.01 -18.52 15.03
C GLU A 88 7.75 -19.77 14.54
N ASN A 89 8.78 -20.19 15.29
CA ASN A 89 9.65 -21.31 14.98
C ASN A 89 10.25 -21.23 13.57
N ALA A 90 10.43 -20.01 13.07
CA ALA A 90 10.88 -19.79 11.72
C ALA A 90 12.35 -20.20 11.55
N THR A 91 12.77 -20.47 10.31
CA THR A 91 14.17 -20.71 9.97
C THR A 91 14.67 -19.70 8.96
N THR A 92 15.86 -19.15 9.17
CA THR A 92 16.60 -18.40 8.16
C THR A 92 17.43 -19.39 7.34
N ARG A 93 17.42 -19.24 6.01
CA ARG A 93 18.25 -20.05 5.10
C ARG A 93 19.74 -19.72 5.32
N THR A 94 20.61 -20.73 5.41
CA THR A 94 22.05 -20.56 5.71
C THR A 94 22.88 -19.92 4.58
N GLN A 95 22.31 -19.79 3.37
CA GLN A 95 22.92 -19.03 2.27
C GLN A 95 22.63 -17.52 2.36
N LEU A 96 21.75 -17.09 3.25
CA LEU A 96 21.54 -15.68 3.56
C LEU A 96 22.44 -15.30 4.73
N ASP A 97 22.94 -14.08 4.72
CA ASP A 97 23.69 -13.49 5.83
C ASP A 97 23.26 -12.03 5.91
N TYR A 98 22.51 -11.69 6.94
CA TYR A 98 22.06 -10.32 7.15
C TYR A 98 22.09 -9.91 8.60
N TRP A 99 22.59 -8.71 8.85
CA TRP A 99 22.66 -8.18 10.20
C TRP A 99 21.28 -7.77 10.68
N GLY A 100 21.06 -7.86 11.99
CA GLY A 100 19.73 -7.65 12.55
C GLY A 100 18.75 -8.73 12.10
N ASP A 101 19.17 -9.99 12.02
CA ASP A 101 18.25 -11.10 11.72
C ASP A 101 17.08 -11.17 12.72
N ASN A 102 17.31 -10.75 13.96
CA ASN A 102 16.27 -10.65 14.98
C ASN A 102 15.30 -9.46 14.81
N ARG A 103 15.40 -8.69 13.72
CA ARG A 103 14.63 -7.45 13.49
C ARG A 103 13.35 -7.66 12.68
N GLY A 104 13.21 -8.76 11.94
CA GLY A 104 11.98 -8.98 11.20
C GLY A 104 11.81 -10.37 10.60
N VAL A 105 10.62 -10.61 10.06
CA VAL A 105 10.28 -11.85 9.34
C VAL A 105 10.58 -11.69 7.85
N ILE A 106 10.12 -10.58 7.28
CA ILE A 106 10.55 -10.10 5.96
C ILE A 106 11.44 -8.89 6.17
N LYS A 107 12.68 -8.95 5.69
CA LYS A 107 13.63 -7.84 5.78
C LYS A 107 13.95 -7.26 4.41
N ILE A 108 14.04 -5.93 4.32
CA ILE A 108 14.53 -5.22 3.14
C ILE A 108 15.75 -4.41 3.53
N GLY A 109 16.85 -4.66 2.83
CA GLY A 109 18.15 -4.01 3.04
C GLY A 109 18.97 -4.65 4.15
N GLY A 110 20.25 -4.30 4.14
CA GLY A 110 21.24 -4.68 5.15
C GLY A 110 21.58 -6.17 5.19
N ALA A 111 22.39 -6.64 4.23
CA ALA A 111 22.86 -8.02 4.16
C ALA A 111 24.32 -8.12 3.68
N SER A 112 25.05 -9.11 4.19
CA SER A 112 26.33 -9.57 3.63
C SER A 112 26.11 -10.53 2.46
N THR A 113 25.04 -11.35 2.52
CA THR A 113 24.62 -12.26 1.43
C THR A 113 23.10 -12.20 1.23
N PRO A 114 22.62 -11.82 0.04
CA PRO A 114 23.41 -11.26 -1.07
C PRO A 114 24.02 -9.91 -0.67
N SER A 115 25.30 -9.71 -0.99
CA SER A 115 25.91 -8.39 -0.86
C SER A 115 25.30 -7.47 -1.91
N GLY A 116 24.89 -6.28 -1.50
CA GLY A 116 24.19 -5.37 -2.37
C GLY A 116 24.29 -3.92 -1.92
N SER A 117 24.04 -3.01 -2.85
CA SER A 117 23.74 -1.60 -2.58
C SER A 117 22.32 -1.44 -2.03
N THR A 118 21.92 -0.21 -1.68
CA THR A 118 20.57 0.12 -1.20
C THR A 118 19.47 -0.52 -2.07
N PRO A 119 18.62 -1.42 -1.54
CA PRO A 119 17.52 -2.00 -2.29
C PRO A 119 16.60 -0.94 -2.83
N GLN A 120 16.02 -1.18 -4.01
CA GLN A 120 15.12 -0.21 -4.61
C GLN A 120 14.09 -0.84 -5.53
N TYR A 121 12.94 -0.19 -5.68
CA TYR A 121 11.82 -0.66 -6.53
C TYR A 121 11.37 -2.07 -6.15
N VAL A 122 11.06 -2.27 -4.87
CA VAL A 122 10.57 -3.54 -4.33
C VAL A 122 9.12 -3.38 -3.89
N THR A 123 8.28 -4.34 -4.29
CA THR A 123 6.88 -4.44 -3.86
C THR A 123 6.66 -5.70 -3.04
N ILE A 124 6.07 -5.56 -1.86
CA ILE A 124 5.56 -6.65 -1.03
C ILE A 124 4.04 -6.58 -1.02
N GLU A 125 3.37 -7.67 -1.38
CA GLU A 125 1.92 -7.66 -1.49
C GLU A 125 1.19 -9.00 -1.27
N TYR A 126 -0.07 -8.93 -0.85
CA TYR A 126 -0.96 -10.08 -0.69
C TYR A 126 -0.45 -11.16 0.29
N LEU A 127 0.24 -10.75 1.37
CA LEU A 127 0.76 -11.65 2.39
C LEU A 127 0.11 -11.37 3.76
N ASP A 128 -0.09 -12.42 4.56
CA ASP A 128 -0.30 -12.32 6.01
C ASP A 128 1.06 -12.52 6.68
N VAL A 129 1.61 -11.48 7.31
CA VAL A 129 2.96 -11.50 7.91
C VAL A 129 2.87 -11.20 9.39
N ARG A 130 3.44 -12.09 10.22
CA ARG A 130 3.22 -12.04 11.67
C ARG A 130 4.29 -12.72 12.52
N SER A 131 4.13 -12.58 13.84
CA SER A 131 4.89 -13.29 14.86
C SER A 131 6.36 -12.88 14.96
N ALA A 132 6.67 -11.61 14.63
CA ALA A 132 7.97 -10.99 14.89
C ALA A 132 7.99 -10.35 16.29
N HIS A 133 7.87 -11.16 17.33
CA HIS A 133 7.72 -10.71 18.72
C HIS A 133 8.58 -11.57 19.65
N ALA A 134 9.05 -11.00 20.77
CA ALA A 134 9.93 -11.67 21.73
C ALA A 134 9.32 -12.93 22.40
N ASN A 135 8.02 -13.20 22.19
CA ASN A 135 7.34 -14.42 22.63
C ASN A 135 7.62 -15.61 21.72
N TYR A 136 8.16 -15.34 20.53
CA TYR A 136 8.48 -16.34 19.53
C TYR A 136 10.00 -16.45 19.39
N THR A 137 10.43 -17.60 18.89
CA THR A 137 11.83 -17.88 18.59
C THR A 137 11.98 -18.38 17.17
N TYR A 138 13.19 -18.23 16.62
CA TYR A 138 13.54 -18.72 15.29
C TYR A 138 14.92 -19.40 15.31
N THR A 139 15.29 -20.02 14.19
CA THR A 139 16.63 -20.52 13.90
C THR A 139 17.32 -19.55 12.94
N ASP A 140 18.46 -18.99 13.35
CA ASP A 140 19.21 -18.01 12.55
C ASP A 140 19.94 -18.63 11.35
N ASP A 141 20.57 -17.78 10.55
CA ASP A 141 21.37 -18.13 9.38
C ASP A 141 22.64 -18.95 9.71
N ALA A 142 23.12 -18.87 10.96
CA ALA A 142 24.18 -19.74 11.48
C ALA A 142 23.67 -21.11 11.94
N GLY A 143 22.35 -21.35 11.89
CA GLY A 143 21.71 -22.59 12.35
C GLY A 143 21.48 -22.66 13.86
N THR A 144 21.63 -21.54 14.57
CA THR A 144 21.36 -21.44 16.01
C THR A 144 19.86 -21.40 16.24
N ALA A 145 19.31 -22.45 16.86
CA ALA A 145 17.90 -22.51 17.21
C ALA A 145 17.57 -21.74 18.50
N GLY A 146 16.32 -21.31 18.64
CA GLY A 146 15.81 -20.68 19.87
C GLY A 146 16.21 -19.21 20.03
N VAL A 147 16.61 -18.54 18.95
CA VAL A 147 16.98 -17.12 18.97
C VAL A 147 15.71 -16.27 19.14
N SER A 148 15.76 -15.31 20.07
CA SER A 148 14.64 -14.40 20.35
C SER A 148 14.65 -13.20 19.41
N TYR A 149 13.47 -12.74 19.04
CA TYR A 149 13.29 -11.45 18.35
C TYR A 149 13.63 -10.27 19.28
N ALA A 150 14.12 -9.17 18.69
CA ALA A 150 14.24 -7.90 19.41
C ALA A 150 12.85 -7.36 19.80
N ALA A 151 12.77 -6.54 20.85
CA ALA A 151 11.51 -5.95 21.30
C ALA A 151 10.79 -5.18 20.18
N ASN A 152 11.54 -4.40 19.41
CA ASN A 152 11.07 -3.63 18.26
C ASN A 152 11.26 -4.36 16.91
N ALA A 153 11.31 -5.70 16.90
CA ALA A 153 11.22 -6.47 15.67
C ALA A 153 9.89 -6.23 14.96
N ALA A 154 9.85 -6.42 13.64
CA ALA A 154 8.66 -6.15 12.82
C ALA A 154 8.28 -7.30 11.89
N ALA A 155 6.99 -7.45 11.60
CA ALA A 155 6.56 -8.39 10.56
C ALA A 155 7.24 -8.07 9.23
N ILE A 156 7.25 -6.79 8.84
CA ILE A 156 8.04 -6.28 7.71
C ILE A 156 8.99 -5.19 8.23
N TYR A 157 10.29 -5.43 8.06
CA TYR A 157 11.37 -4.53 8.50
C TYR A 157 12.16 -4.00 7.29
N VAL A 158 11.97 -2.73 6.96
CA VAL A 158 12.77 -2.01 5.97
C VAL A 158 13.86 -1.26 6.72
N GLU A 159 15.11 -1.70 6.58
CA GLU A 159 16.24 -1.00 7.21
C GLU A 159 16.67 0.21 6.39
N GLN A 160 16.80 0.00 5.08
CA GLN A 160 17.28 0.97 4.12
C GLN A 160 16.78 0.58 2.74
N ALA A 161 16.03 1.44 2.05
CA ALA A 161 15.58 1.16 0.69
C ALA A 161 15.01 2.38 -0.05
N LYS A 162 14.83 2.31 -1.37
CA LYS A 162 14.18 3.36 -2.16
C LYS A 162 12.98 2.83 -2.94
N HIS A 163 11.95 3.64 -3.17
CA HIS A 163 10.80 3.29 -4.02
C HIS A 163 10.11 1.99 -3.57
N ILE A 164 9.74 1.92 -2.30
CA ILE A 164 9.17 0.72 -1.68
C ILE A 164 7.65 0.80 -1.66
N ARG A 165 7.00 -0.28 -2.10
CA ARG A 165 5.54 -0.44 -2.06
C ARG A 165 5.19 -1.60 -1.14
N ILE A 166 4.45 -1.34 -0.07
CA ILE A 166 3.90 -2.38 0.82
C ILE A 166 2.39 -2.27 0.73
N ARG A 167 1.73 -3.27 0.16
CA ARG A 167 0.30 -3.17 -0.13
C ARG A 167 -0.49 -4.46 -0.07
N TYR A 168 -1.78 -4.38 0.24
CA TYR A 168 -2.67 -5.55 0.31
C TYR A 168 -2.20 -6.64 1.28
N CYS A 169 -1.40 -6.29 2.30
CA CYS A 169 -0.93 -7.23 3.32
C CYS A 169 -1.81 -7.17 4.58
N GLU A 170 -1.87 -8.29 5.31
CA GLU A 170 -2.30 -8.34 6.71
C GLU A 170 -1.03 -8.39 7.58
N ILE A 171 -0.87 -7.44 8.50
CA ILE A 171 0.38 -7.23 9.25
C ILE A 171 0.06 -7.14 10.75
N HIS A 172 0.37 -8.20 11.50
CA HIS A 172 -0.09 -8.33 12.89
C HIS A 172 0.80 -9.19 13.78
N ASP A 173 0.44 -9.26 15.07
CA ASP A 173 1.07 -10.10 16.10
C ASP A 173 2.61 -9.96 16.16
N SER A 174 3.10 -8.73 16.07
CA SER A 174 4.54 -8.44 16.08
C SER A 174 4.87 -7.33 17.08
N GLY A 175 6.17 -7.14 17.37
CA GLY A 175 6.63 -6.00 18.17
C GLY A 175 6.15 -4.71 17.51
N ASN A 176 6.68 -4.38 16.33
CA ASN A 176 6.05 -3.48 15.38
C ASN A 176 5.33 -4.28 14.29
N GLY A 177 4.25 -3.78 13.72
CA GLY A 177 3.69 -4.38 12.50
C GLY A 177 4.62 -4.10 11.32
N LEU A 178 4.70 -2.82 10.97
CA LEU A 178 5.60 -2.30 9.94
C LEU A 178 6.67 -1.41 10.58
N PHE A 179 7.93 -1.65 10.22
CA PHE A 179 9.03 -0.75 10.57
C PHE A 179 9.77 -0.32 9.31
N ILE A 180 9.83 0.99 9.06
CA ILE A 180 10.66 1.60 8.00
C ILE A 180 11.68 2.53 8.67
N GLY A 181 12.95 2.16 8.60
CA GLY A 181 14.05 2.97 9.11
C GLY A 181 14.56 3.98 8.08
N PRO A 182 15.24 5.05 8.52
CA PRO A 182 15.75 6.11 7.64
C PRO A 182 16.94 5.68 6.75
N GLY A 183 17.42 4.45 6.89
CA GLY A 183 18.64 3.96 6.27
C GLY A 183 19.87 4.15 7.15
N GLY A 184 20.86 3.25 7.01
CA GLY A 184 22.08 3.26 7.82
C GLY A 184 21.78 2.73 9.22
N GLY A 185 22.62 1.84 9.74
CA GLY A 185 22.39 1.20 11.04
C GLY A 185 21.90 2.21 12.09
N VAL A 186 20.92 1.80 12.88
CA VAL A 186 20.22 2.61 13.90
C VAL A 186 21.18 3.64 14.56
N GLY A 187 20.94 4.94 14.34
CA GLY A 187 21.69 6.05 14.95
C GLY A 187 22.77 6.73 14.10
N GLY A 188 22.82 6.50 12.78
CA GLY A 188 23.82 7.13 11.90
C GLY A 188 23.38 8.49 11.31
N SER A 189 23.69 9.59 11.98
CA SER A 189 23.59 10.93 11.36
C SER A 189 24.51 11.06 10.14
N GLY A 190 24.04 11.61 9.03
CA GLY A 190 24.85 11.90 7.84
C GLY A 190 24.92 10.79 6.79
N ASN A 191 23.90 9.94 6.70
CA ASN A 191 23.87 8.80 5.78
C ASN A 191 23.61 9.22 4.31
N PRO A 192 24.49 8.88 3.34
CA PRO A 192 24.25 9.18 1.92
C PRO A 192 23.14 8.33 1.27
N ASN A 193 22.63 7.31 1.96
CA ASN A 193 21.70 6.32 1.43
C ASN A 193 20.37 6.33 2.20
N LEU A 194 19.69 7.46 2.27
CA LEU A 194 18.41 7.55 2.97
C LEU A 194 17.35 6.59 2.38
N THR A 195 16.45 6.14 3.24
CA THR A 195 15.23 5.46 2.79
C THR A 195 14.30 6.48 2.16
N GLU A 196 13.88 6.27 0.92
CA GLU A 196 13.21 7.28 0.09
C GLU A 196 11.97 6.71 -0.62
N ASP A 197 10.96 7.55 -0.85
CA ASP A 197 9.75 7.23 -1.63
C ASP A 197 9.07 5.92 -1.19
N CYS A 198 8.55 5.93 0.04
CA CYS A 198 7.80 4.80 0.58
C CYS A 198 6.29 4.97 0.38
N TYR A 199 5.63 3.85 0.07
CA TYR A 199 4.18 3.79 -0.07
C TYR A 199 3.63 2.62 0.73
N VAL A 200 2.72 2.93 1.64
CA VAL A 200 2.01 1.99 2.48
C VAL A 200 0.55 2.10 2.12
N GLY A 201 0.03 1.15 1.33
CA GLY A 201 -1.29 1.27 0.75
C GLY A 201 -2.15 0.03 0.93
N TYR A 202 -3.46 0.17 1.20
CA TYR A 202 -4.38 -0.99 1.19
C TYR A 202 -4.01 -2.12 2.16
N ASN A 203 -3.30 -1.85 3.26
CA ASN A 203 -2.93 -2.89 4.24
C ASN A 203 -3.94 -2.97 5.39
N TYR A 204 -3.99 -4.11 6.07
CA TYR A 204 -4.66 -4.24 7.36
C TYR A 204 -3.61 -4.47 8.44
N ILE A 205 -3.41 -3.47 9.31
CA ILE A 205 -2.32 -3.45 10.29
C ILE A 205 -2.94 -3.36 11.68
N TYR A 206 -2.74 -4.38 12.52
CA TYR A 206 -3.44 -4.50 13.81
C TYR A 206 -2.71 -5.44 14.77
N ASP A 207 -3.08 -5.42 16.05
CA ASP A 207 -2.57 -6.35 17.07
C ASP A 207 -1.03 -6.41 17.19
N ASN A 208 -0.36 -5.29 16.91
CA ASN A 208 1.08 -5.12 17.14
C ASN A 208 1.34 -4.25 18.36
N GLY A 209 2.53 -4.37 18.91
CA GLY A 209 2.99 -3.66 20.11
C GLY A 209 3.28 -4.61 21.26
N ASN A 210 4.13 -4.15 22.18
CA ASN A 210 4.50 -4.91 23.37
C ASN A 210 3.67 -4.44 24.57
N SER A 211 3.10 -5.38 25.33
CA SER A 211 2.33 -5.06 26.53
C SER A 211 3.16 -4.25 27.54
N GLY A 212 2.61 -3.13 28.01
CA GLY A 212 3.28 -2.21 28.94
C GLY A 212 4.29 -1.26 28.29
N SER A 213 4.60 -1.41 27.00
CA SER A 213 5.54 -0.56 26.27
C SER A 213 4.84 0.47 25.40
N ALA A 214 5.42 1.66 25.29
CA ALA A 214 5.00 2.72 24.38
C ALA A 214 5.92 2.88 23.16
N PHE A 215 6.93 2.02 23.01
CA PHE A 215 7.98 2.15 21.98
C PHE A 215 7.68 1.37 20.70
N GLU A 216 6.76 0.41 20.74
CA GLU A 216 6.40 -0.40 19.59
C GLU A 216 4.96 -0.16 19.16
N HIS A 217 4.74 -0.15 17.85
CA HIS A 217 3.59 0.47 17.20
C HIS A 217 2.97 -0.47 16.16
N ASN A 218 1.76 -0.16 15.69
CA ASN A 218 1.27 -0.82 14.48
C ASN A 218 2.16 -0.49 13.28
N SER A 219 2.52 0.79 13.10
CA SER A 219 3.62 1.17 12.22
C SER A 219 4.53 2.23 12.82
N TYR A 220 5.83 2.05 12.60
CA TYR A 220 6.87 3.04 12.83
C TYR A 220 7.59 3.30 11.51
N CYS A 221 7.62 4.54 11.03
CA CYS A 221 8.33 4.83 9.78
C CYS A 221 9.11 6.14 9.84
N GLU A 222 10.23 6.16 9.13
CA GLU A 222 11.05 7.34 8.90
C GLU A 222 11.66 7.25 7.50
N SER A 223 11.22 8.11 6.60
CA SER A 223 11.66 8.13 5.21
C SER A 223 11.70 9.55 4.64
N ALA A 224 12.56 9.75 3.66
CA ALA A 224 12.51 10.89 2.77
C ALA A 224 11.33 10.70 1.78
N GLY A 225 10.14 11.15 2.19
CA GLY A 225 8.90 10.99 1.46
C GLY A 225 8.17 9.68 1.75
N ILE A 226 6.95 9.79 2.25
CA ILE A 226 6.08 8.64 2.49
C ILE A 226 4.60 8.98 2.25
N THR A 227 3.85 8.01 1.73
CA THR A 227 2.39 8.08 1.61
C THR A 227 1.74 6.86 2.26
N TYR A 228 0.74 7.14 3.10
CA TYR A 228 -0.18 6.16 3.67
C TYR A 228 -1.56 6.36 3.07
N GLU A 229 -2.08 5.36 2.35
CA GLU A 229 -3.44 5.46 1.80
C GLU A 229 -4.25 4.16 1.79
N TYR A 230 -5.55 4.27 2.00
CA TYR A 230 -6.47 3.13 1.97
C TYR A 230 -6.14 2.00 2.95
N ASN A 231 -5.33 2.27 3.97
CA ASN A 231 -5.03 1.29 4.99
C ASN A 231 -6.19 1.20 5.98
N HIS A 232 -6.35 0.01 6.55
CA HIS A 232 -7.11 -0.20 7.76
C HIS A 232 -6.10 -0.44 8.89
N TYR A 233 -6.09 0.44 9.88
CA TYR A 233 -5.34 0.27 11.11
C TYR A 233 -6.32 -0.10 12.22
N GLY A 234 -6.25 -1.34 12.68
CA GLY A 234 -7.01 -1.80 13.84
C GLY A 234 -6.34 -1.39 15.15
N PRO A 235 -6.90 -1.81 16.30
CA PRO A 235 -6.28 -1.58 17.61
C PRO A 235 -4.86 -2.16 17.69
N THR A 236 -4.01 -1.53 18.50
CA THR A 236 -2.74 -2.13 18.94
C THR A 236 -2.99 -3.36 19.82
N LYS A 237 -1.97 -4.17 20.01
CA LYS A 237 -2.03 -5.35 20.87
C LYS A 237 -2.55 -5.00 22.26
N SER A 238 -3.39 -5.87 22.81
CA SER A 238 -3.97 -5.65 24.14
C SER A 238 -2.87 -5.40 25.19
N GLY A 239 -2.98 -4.29 25.91
CA GLY A 239 -2.01 -3.85 26.92
C GLY A 239 -0.80 -3.10 26.37
N ALA A 240 -0.61 -3.02 25.05
CA ALA A 240 0.41 -2.15 24.46
C ALA A 240 0.00 -0.68 24.53
N ASN A 241 0.98 0.19 24.79
CA ASN A 241 0.81 1.64 24.92
C ASN A 241 1.44 2.39 23.74
N GLY A 242 1.69 1.70 22.63
CA GLY A 242 2.20 2.28 21.39
C GLY A 242 1.12 3.02 20.62
N ASN A 243 1.55 3.92 19.74
CA ASN A 243 0.68 4.56 18.76
C ASN A 243 0.27 3.60 17.64
N ASN A 244 -0.79 3.98 16.93
CA ASN A 244 -1.24 3.26 15.76
C ASN A 244 -0.29 3.51 14.58
N LEU A 245 -0.27 4.74 14.08
CA LEU A 245 0.67 5.19 13.06
C LEU A 245 1.65 6.20 13.68
N LYS A 246 2.92 5.80 13.80
CA LYS A 246 4.02 6.69 14.14
C LYS A 246 4.89 6.96 12.92
N ASP A 247 5.11 8.24 12.63
CA ASP A 247 5.87 8.67 11.47
C ASP A 247 6.81 9.83 11.79
N ARG A 248 7.99 9.78 11.18
CA ARG A 248 9.09 10.73 11.35
C ARG A 248 9.60 11.28 10.01
N SER A 249 8.83 11.05 8.94
CA SER A 249 9.23 11.23 7.55
C SER A 249 9.07 12.66 7.05
N SER A 250 9.83 13.05 6.02
CA SER A 250 9.55 14.28 5.26
C SER A 250 8.40 14.07 4.26
N THR A 251 7.77 15.16 3.82
CA THR A 251 6.67 15.16 2.83
C THR A 251 5.59 14.09 3.09
N CYS A 252 5.30 13.86 4.37
CA CYS A 252 4.39 12.82 4.84
C CYS A 252 2.94 13.11 4.44
N VAL A 253 2.30 12.13 3.80
CA VAL A 253 0.89 12.17 3.40
C VAL A 253 0.15 11.00 4.04
N VAL A 254 -0.85 11.31 4.86
CA VAL A 254 -1.78 10.33 5.44
C VAL A 254 -3.17 10.62 4.89
N ARG A 255 -3.64 9.79 3.94
CA ARG A 255 -4.93 10.04 3.29
C ARG A 255 -5.81 8.82 3.15
N TYR A 256 -7.12 9.01 3.23
CA TYR A 256 -8.07 7.94 2.93
C TYR A 256 -7.82 6.66 3.76
N ASN A 257 -7.45 6.78 5.03
CA ASN A 257 -7.22 5.64 5.90
C ASN A 257 -8.37 5.50 6.92
N TRP A 258 -8.53 4.30 7.45
CA TRP A 258 -9.35 4.00 8.60
C TRP A 258 -8.46 3.62 9.77
N ILE A 259 -8.49 4.37 10.87
CA ILE A 259 -7.56 4.19 11.99
C ILE A 259 -8.32 4.14 13.30
N GLU A 260 -8.22 3.02 14.00
CA GLU A 260 -8.95 2.76 15.25
C GLU A 260 -8.00 2.60 16.44
N ALA A 261 -8.24 3.34 17.52
CA ALA A 261 -7.49 3.22 18.78
C ALA A 261 -5.96 3.43 18.63
N GLY A 262 -5.19 2.82 19.55
CA GLY A 262 -3.78 3.10 19.80
C GLY A 262 -3.59 4.10 20.94
N ASN A 263 -2.35 4.34 21.35
CA ASN A 263 -2.03 5.42 22.29
C ASN A 263 -2.37 6.80 21.73
N ARG A 264 -2.13 6.94 20.42
CA ARG A 264 -2.63 7.98 19.51
C ARG A 264 -2.90 7.31 18.17
N GLN A 265 -3.85 7.81 17.39
CA GLN A 265 -4.04 7.37 16.01
C GLN A 265 -2.85 7.80 15.15
N LEU A 266 -2.40 9.06 15.32
CA LEU A 266 -1.33 9.66 14.53
C LEU A 266 -0.28 10.30 15.45
N ASP A 267 0.97 9.84 15.35
CA ASP A 267 2.13 10.41 16.03
C ASP A 267 3.17 10.84 14.99
N LEU A 268 3.06 12.10 14.56
CA LEU A 268 3.74 12.69 13.39
C LEU A 268 4.85 13.64 13.87
N VAL A 269 5.97 13.06 14.25
CA VAL A 269 6.99 13.73 15.06
C VAL A 269 8.28 13.92 14.27
N GLU A 270 9.33 14.34 14.95
CA GLU A 270 10.62 14.65 14.37
C GLU A 270 11.39 13.40 13.90
N ALA A 271 12.18 13.55 12.84
CA ALA A 271 13.23 12.62 12.42
C ALA A 271 14.29 12.46 13.50
N ASP A 272 14.87 11.26 13.58
CA ASP A 272 15.80 10.87 14.63
C ASP A 272 17.26 11.22 14.27
N GLY A 273 17.47 12.46 13.80
CA GLY A 273 18.79 12.98 13.40
C GLY A 273 19.40 12.30 12.18
N SER A 274 18.56 11.74 11.31
CA SER A 274 18.98 11.01 10.10
C SER A 274 19.43 11.92 8.95
N GLY A 275 19.13 13.22 9.03
CA GLY A 275 19.29 14.18 7.93
C GLY A 275 17.98 14.43 7.17
N ILE A 276 16.94 13.62 7.39
CA ILE A 276 15.60 13.82 6.82
C ILE A 276 15.01 15.16 7.26
N GLU A 277 15.33 15.61 8.47
CA GLU A 277 14.92 16.90 9.03
C GLU A 277 15.46 18.11 8.24
N THR A 278 16.46 17.91 7.39
CA THR A 278 17.05 18.96 6.54
C THR A 278 16.43 19.03 5.14
N LEU A 279 15.56 18.08 4.80
CA LEU A 279 14.98 17.97 3.46
C LEU A 279 13.87 19.01 3.23
N SER A 280 13.74 19.44 1.98
CA SER A 280 12.62 20.29 1.57
C SER A 280 11.29 19.58 1.81
N GLY A 281 10.32 20.30 2.38
CA GLY A 281 8.99 19.77 2.69
C GLY A 281 8.92 18.91 3.96
N TYR A 282 10.00 18.80 4.74
CA TYR A 282 9.95 18.18 6.07
C TYR A 282 9.03 18.93 7.05
N ASP A 283 8.91 20.25 6.86
CA ASP A 283 8.06 21.15 7.64
C ASP A 283 6.58 21.15 7.22
N THR A 284 6.19 20.23 6.34
CA THR A 284 4.84 20.17 5.79
C THR A 284 4.30 18.74 5.85
N THR A 285 3.06 18.57 6.31
CA THR A 285 2.42 17.26 6.43
C THR A 285 0.94 17.36 6.11
N PHE A 286 0.41 16.35 5.40
CA PHE A 286 -0.97 16.34 4.93
C PHE A 286 -1.74 15.18 5.55
N VAL A 287 -2.86 15.47 6.21
CA VAL A 287 -3.76 14.50 6.81
C VAL A 287 -5.19 14.77 6.33
N TYR A 288 -5.71 13.94 5.42
CA TYR A 288 -7.01 14.22 4.82
C TYR A 288 -7.80 13.00 4.35
N GLY A 289 -9.13 13.12 4.30
CA GLY A 289 -10.00 12.03 3.85
C GLY A 289 -9.99 10.81 4.77
N ASN A 290 -9.41 10.90 5.97
CA ASN A 290 -9.29 9.77 6.89
C ASN A 290 -10.50 9.67 7.82
N ILE A 291 -10.79 8.45 8.25
CA ILE A 291 -11.72 8.14 9.33
C ILE A 291 -10.90 7.72 10.55
N LEU A 292 -10.90 8.54 11.60
CA LEU A 292 -10.18 8.32 12.86
C LEU A 292 -11.18 8.02 13.97
N ILE A 293 -11.09 6.84 14.55
CA ILE A 293 -12.00 6.37 15.60
C ILE A 293 -11.25 6.21 16.90
N GLU A 294 -11.74 6.88 17.93
CA GLU A 294 -11.19 6.86 19.28
C GLU A 294 -12.17 6.18 20.25
N PRO A 295 -11.96 4.89 20.57
CA PRO A 295 -12.76 4.18 21.54
C PRO A 295 -12.61 4.74 22.95
N ASN A 296 -13.64 4.56 23.79
CA ASN A 296 -13.54 4.91 25.18
C ASN A 296 -12.42 4.12 25.89
N GLY A 297 -11.50 4.83 26.52
CA GLY A 297 -10.39 4.24 27.29
C GLY A 297 -9.23 3.74 26.44
N ALA A 298 -9.22 3.95 25.13
CA ALA A 298 -8.05 3.70 24.31
C ALA A 298 -6.94 4.71 24.65
N GLY A 299 -5.69 4.26 24.80
CA GLY A 299 -4.54 5.15 24.81
C GLY A 299 -4.59 6.37 25.73
N ASN A 300 -3.87 7.42 25.32
CA ASN A 300 -4.01 8.74 25.92
C ASN A 300 -5.18 9.51 25.26
N SER A 301 -5.46 10.74 25.72
CA SER A 301 -6.60 11.50 25.19
C SER A 301 -6.34 12.17 23.84
N GLN A 302 -5.14 12.08 23.27
CA GLN A 302 -4.70 12.85 22.11
C GLN A 302 -4.84 12.04 20.82
N ILE A 303 -5.58 12.57 19.84
CA ILE A 303 -5.79 11.88 18.56
C ILE A 303 -4.54 12.00 17.67
N ILE A 304 -4.01 13.22 17.58
CA ILE A 304 -2.88 13.58 16.71
C ILE A 304 -1.79 14.24 17.57
N HIS A 305 -0.54 13.87 17.35
CA HIS A 305 0.62 14.63 17.82
C HIS A 305 1.44 15.07 16.61
N TYR A 306 1.74 16.36 16.54
CA TYR A 306 2.61 16.95 15.52
C TYR A 306 3.69 17.82 16.17
N GLY A 307 4.94 17.64 15.77
CA GLY A 307 6.08 18.39 16.30
C GLY A 307 7.20 17.49 16.76
N GLY A 308 7.37 17.28 18.07
CA GLY A 308 8.33 16.30 18.53
C GLY A 308 8.19 15.75 19.94
N ASP A 309 8.96 14.68 20.18
CA ASP A 309 8.85 13.79 21.34
C ASP A 309 10.18 13.34 21.97
N ASN A 310 11.33 13.72 21.42
CA ASN A 310 12.66 13.39 21.95
C ASN A 310 13.10 14.26 23.14
N GLY A 311 12.30 15.23 23.57
CA GLY A 311 12.59 16.13 24.69
C GLY A 311 13.47 17.35 24.36
N THR A 312 13.98 17.47 23.13
CA THR A 312 14.85 18.55 22.66
C THR A 312 14.09 19.46 21.69
N THR A 313 13.46 20.52 22.21
CA THR A 313 12.53 21.37 21.44
C THR A 313 13.12 22.01 20.18
N SER A 314 14.45 22.17 20.11
CA SER A 314 15.16 22.71 18.94
C SER A 314 15.25 21.73 17.77
N THR A 315 15.06 20.42 17.98
CA THR A 315 15.08 19.40 16.93
C THR A 315 13.68 18.97 16.49
N TYR A 316 12.63 19.39 17.20
CA TYR A 316 11.25 19.08 16.87
C TYR A 316 10.88 19.56 15.46
N ARG A 317 10.05 18.78 14.76
CA ARG A 317 9.46 19.18 13.47
C ARG A 317 8.71 20.48 13.64
N LYS A 318 8.99 21.45 12.77
CA LYS A 318 8.32 22.75 12.72
C LYS A 318 7.41 22.82 11.50
N GLY A 319 6.61 23.87 11.39
CA GLY A 319 5.84 24.15 10.18
C GLY A 319 4.37 23.73 10.26
N THR A 320 3.80 23.28 9.14
CA THR A 320 2.34 23.20 8.95
C THR A 320 1.82 21.79 8.78
N LEU A 321 0.89 21.40 9.66
CA LEU A 321 -0.01 20.28 9.47
C LEU A 321 -1.29 20.76 8.75
N TYR A 322 -1.51 20.28 7.53
CA TYR A 322 -2.77 20.46 6.81
C TYR A 322 -3.72 19.31 7.16
N LEU A 323 -4.74 19.60 7.97
CA LEU A 323 -5.73 18.67 8.45
C LEU A 323 -7.09 19.01 7.83
N TYR A 324 -7.53 18.27 6.80
CA TYR A 324 -8.78 18.62 6.12
C TYR A 324 -9.63 17.44 5.68
N ASN A 325 -10.95 17.63 5.67
CA ASN A 325 -11.89 16.60 5.21
C ASN A 325 -11.66 15.24 5.89
N ASN A 326 -11.45 15.22 7.20
CA ASN A 326 -11.40 13.98 7.99
C ASN A 326 -12.70 13.81 8.78
N THR A 327 -13.04 12.57 9.10
CA THR A 327 -14.06 12.21 10.08
C THR A 327 -13.37 11.71 11.34
N ILE A 328 -13.46 12.47 12.43
CA ILE A 328 -12.85 12.14 13.72
C ILE A 328 -13.97 11.89 14.72
N TYR A 329 -14.09 10.65 15.18
CA TYR A 329 -15.16 10.18 16.04
C TYR A 329 -14.60 9.60 17.34
N SER A 330 -14.82 10.31 18.45
CA SER A 330 -14.41 9.86 19.78
C SER A 330 -15.60 9.45 20.62
N THR A 331 -15.52 8.24 21.18
CA THR A 331 -16.49 7.70 22.13
C THR A 331 -16.05 7.84 23.59
N ARG A 332 -14.90 8.49 23.84
CA ARG A 332 -14.38 8.72 25.20
C ARG A 332 -15.42 9.40 26.06
N THR A 333 -15.60 8.90 27.27
CA THR A 333 -16.44 9.56 28.28
C THR A 333 -15.71 10.73 28.95
N GLY A 334 -14.37 10.72 28.90
CA GLY A 334 -13.51 11.78 29.41
C GLY A 334 -13.05 12.76 28.32
N ASN A 335 -11.91 13.41 28.57
CA ASN A 335 -11.35 14.38 27.63
C ASN A 335 -10.82 13.70 26.36
N THR A 336 -10.98 14.40 25.24
CA THR A 336 -10.34 14.16 23.95
C THR A 336 -9.60 15.43 23.54
N THR A 337 -8.36 15.32 23.11
CA THR A 337 -7.55 16.40 22.55
C THR A 337 -7.38 16.13 21.05
N LEU A 338 -7.84 17.05 20.20
CA LEU A 338 -7.76 16.90 18.75
C LEU A 338 -6.30 16.79 18.28
N VAL A 339 -5.48 17.78 18.63
CA VAL A 339 -4.08 17.81 18.22
C VAL A 339 -3.17 18.33 19.32
N ARG A 340 -2.10 17.61 19.61
CA ARG A 340 -0.96 18.11 20.37
C ARG A 340 0.05 18.70 19.38
N LEU A 341 0.20 20.02 19.41
CA LEU A 341 1.33 20.70 18.82
C LEU A 341 2.39 20.85 19.91
N SER A 342 3.66 20.65 19.56
CA SER A 342 4.70 20.46 20.58
C SER A 342 5.30 21.77 21.09
N THR A 343 5.32 22.81 20.26
CA THR A 343 5.80 24.16 20.56
C THR A 343 4.91 25.21 19.86
N ASN A 344 5.25 26.49 19.97
CA ASN A 344 4.54 27.56 19.25
C ASN A 344 5.05 27.76 17.80
N SER A 345 5.93 26.89 17.32
CA SER A 345 6.47 26.92 15.96
C SER A 345 5.75 25.97 15.01
N GLU A 346 4.83 25.14 15.52
CA GLU A 346 3.95 24.30 14.71
C GLU A 346 2.59 24.98 14.52
N THR A 347 2.06 24.88 13.31
CA THR A 347 0.73 25.37 12.92
C THR A 347 -0.10 24.22 12.38
N CYS A 348 -1.38 24.18 12.75
CA CYS A 348 -2.36 23.29 12.12
C CYS A 348 -3.39 24.13 11.36
N ASP A 349 -3.49 23.92 10.05
CA ASP A 349 -4.59 24.38 9.21
C ASP A 349 -5.68 23.30 9.20
N CYS A 350 -6.76 23.55 9.93
CA CYS A 350 -7.83 22.60 10.17
C CYS A 350 -9.11 23.05 9.45
N ARG A 351 -9.55 22.34 8.42
CA ARG A 351 -10.79 22.73 7.71
C ARG A 351 -11.62 21.58 7.22
N ASN A 352 -12.93 21.77 7.09
CA ASN A 352 -13.83 20.76 6.52
C ASN A 352 -13.80 19.42 7.29
N ASN A 353 -13.40 19.38 8.57
CA ASN A 353 -13.38 18.13 9.34
C ASN A 353 -14.67 17.96 10.13
N ILE A 354 -15.20 16.73 10.20
CA ILE A 354 -16.16 16.39 11.25
C ILE A 354 -15.35 15.99 12.48
N ILE A 355 -15.51 16.72 13.58
CA ILE A 355 -14.82 16.45 14.86
C ILE A 355 -15.91 16.24 15.92
N PHE A 356 -16.26 14.98 16.13
CA PHE A 356 -17.37 14.59 16.97
C PHE A 356 -16.91 13.81 18.20
N VAL A 357 -17.31 14.28 19.38
CA VAL A 357 -17.12 13.58 20.66
C VAL A 357 -18.48 13.19 21.22
N THR A 358 -18.64 11.96 21.72
CA THR A 358 -19.89 11.54 22.38
C THR A 358 -20.06 12.17 23.76
N ALA A 359 -18.96 12.54 24.43
CA ALA A 359 -18.96 13.33 25.67
C ALA A 359 -19.55 14.75 25.50
N ASN A 360 -19.46 15.57 26.55
CA ASN A 360 -19.86 16.97 26.43
C ASN A 360 -18.91 17.71 25.48
N ALA A 361 -19.39 18.73 24.78
CA ALA A 361 -18.55 19.50 23.86
C ALA A 361 -17.30 20.09 24.54
N SER A 362 -17.40 20.48 25.82
CA SER A 362 -16.28 20.97 26.62
C SER A 362 -15.18 19.92 26.89
N ASN A 363 -15.49 18.62 26.75
CA ASN A 363 -14.50 17.55 26.84
C ASN A 363 -13.63 17.44 25.58
N LEU A 364 -13.97 18.12 24.49
CA LEU A 364 -13.09 18.28 23.34
C LEU A 364 -12.17 19.50 23.56
N GLY A 365 -10.87 19.23 23.68
CA GLY A 365 -9.80 20.22 23.63
C GLY A 365 -9.27 20.31 22.20
N LEU A 366 -9.20 21.51 21.63
CA LEU A 366 -8.73 21.67 20.25
C LEU A 366 -7.20 21.54 20.14
N ILE A 367 -6.46 22.10 21.09
CA ILE A 367 -5.03 21.86 21.27
C ILE A 367 -4.71 21.39 22.69
N ASP A 368 -3.54 20.77 22.87
CA ASP A 368 -3.05 20.37 24.20
C ASP A 368 -2.63 21.58 25.03
N ASP A 369 -1.55 22.29 24.64
CA ASP A 369 -1.06 23.47 25.36
C ASP A 369 -0.44 24.54 24.45
N THR A 370 0.45 24.14 23.55
CA THR A 370 1.21 25.01 22.64
C THR A 370 0.73 24.89 21.19
N GLY A 371 1.28 25.74 20.31
CA GLY A 371 1.05 25.72 18.86
C GLY A 371 -0.07 26.64 18.39
N VAL A 372 -0.20 26.77 17.07
CA VAL A 372 -1.22 27.59 16.44
C VAL A 372 -2.22 26.70 15.69
N LEU A 373 -3.47 26.66 16.15
CA LEU A 373 -4.55 26.01 15.40
C LEU A 373 -5.42 27.06 14.71
N ASN A 374 -5.54 26.97 13.40
CA ASN A 374 -6.46 27.75 12.59
C ASN A 374 -7.57 26.84 12.11
N TYR A 375 -8.79 27.00 12.60
CA TYR A 375 -9.91 26.13 12.22
C TYR A 375 -11.08 26.86 11.57
N ARG A 376 -11.68 26.23 10.56
CA ARG A 376 -12.87 26.75 9.85
C ARG A 376 -13.67 25.66 9.17
N ASN A 377 -14.96 25.90 8.95
CA ASN A 377 -15.83 24.95 8.25
C ASN A 377 -15.72 23.52 8.81
N CYS A 378 -15.52 23.37 10.12
CA CYS A 378 -15.55 22.08 10.79
C CYS A 378 -16.92 21.86 11.46
N PHE A 379 -17.31 20.60 11.61
CA PHE A 379 -18.48 20.22 12.40
C PHE A 379 -18.06 19.88 13.83
N PHE A 380 -18.77 20.41 14.82
CA PHE A 380 -18.60 20.07 16.24
C PHE A 380 -19.94 19.74 16.90
N LYS A 381 -19.94 18.88 17.93
CA LYS A 381 -21.15 18.60 18.73
C LYS A 381 -21.74 19.85 19.41
N GLY A 382 -20.88 20.82 19.72
CA GLY A 382 -21.18 22.08 20.39
C GLY A 382 -19.89 22.90 20.48
N THR A 383 -19.80 23.84 21.42
CA THR A 383 -18.59 24.64 21.58
C THR A 383 -17.45 23.82 22.19
N PRO A 384 -16.35 23.56 21.46
CA PRO A 384 -15.18 22.91 22.03
C PRO A 384 -14.42 23.86 22.95
N THR A 385 -13.63 23.29 23.85
CA THR A 385 -12.67 24.07 24.65
C THR A 385 -11.41 24.30 23.82
N PRO A 386 -10.80 25.50 23.81
CA PRO A 386 -9.51 25.72 23.13
C PRO A 386 -8.44 24.73 23.60
N SER A 387 -8.31 24.56 24.93
CA SER A 387 -7.42 23.61 25.59
C SER A 387 -7.92 23.33 27.00
N HIS A 388 -7.65 22.13 27.51
CA HIS A 388 -7.91 21.78 28.90
C HIS A 388 -6.87 22.36 29.89
N SER A 389 -5.77 22.97 29.42
CA SER A 389 -4.87 23.81 30.22
C SER A 389 -5.52 25.12 30.70
N GLY A 390 -6.68 25.48 30.16
CA GLY A 390 -7.43 26.67 30.56
C GLY A 390 -6.68 27.98 30.26
N ALA A 391 -6.77 28.96 31.16
CA ALA A 391 -6.19 30.29 30.97
C ALA A 391 -4.64 30.30 30.91
N GLY A 392 -3.98 29.21 31.29
CA GLY A 392 -2.52 29.07 31.23
C GLY A 392 -1.99 28.54 29.89
N MET A 393 -2.87 28.24 28.92
CA MET A 393 -2.49 27.75 27.60
C MET A 393 -1.50 28.71 26.91
N GLN A 394 -0.42 28.16 26.35
CA GLN A 394 0.65 28.93 25.70
C GLN A 394 0.46 29.11 24.19
N GLY A 395 -0.36 28.26 23.58
CA GLY A 395 -0.68 28.27 22.15
C GLY A 395 -1.76 29.28 21.78
N THR A 396 -2.24 29.19 20.56
CA THR A 396 -3.29 30.05 20.01
C THR A 396 -4.28 29.23 19.19
N VAL A 397 -5.57 29.44 19.45
CA VAL A 397 -6.67 28.79 18.73
C VAL A 397 -7.52 29.84 18.04
N ASN A 398 -7.47 29.86 16.70
CA ASN A 398 -8.13 30.84 15.85
C ASN A 398 -9.34 30.22 15.16
N ASN A 399 -10.54 30.65 15.57
CA ASN A 399 -11.77 30.35 14.84
C ASN A 399 -11.90 31.29 13.64
N GLN A 400 -11.79 30.76 12.42
CA GLN A 400 -11.92 31.55 11.20
C GLN A 400 -13.31 31.48 10.54
N GLY A 401 -14.32 31.00 11.28
CA GLY A 401 -15.73 31.00 10.87
C GLY A 401 -16.15 29.79 10.02
N GLY A 402 -17.43 29.77 9.61
CA GLY A 402 -18.02 28.71 8.77
C GLY A 402 -18.26 27.38 9.48
N ASN A 403 -17.92 27.25 10.77
CA ASN A 403 -18.11 26.02 11.53
C ASN A 403 -19.59 25.71 11.78
N VAL A 404 -19.94 24.43 11.73
CA VAL A 404 -21.28 23.90 12.02
C VAL A 404 -21.28 23.31 13.42
N THR A 405 -22.35 23.57 14.18
CA THR A 405 -22.54 22.97 15.51
C THR A 405 -23.88 22.27 15.60
N GLY A 406 -23.89 21.02 16.06
CA GLY A 406 -25.13 20.26 16.22
C GLY A 406 -24.93 18.92 16.89
N GLY A 407 -26.00 18.32 17.41
CA GLY A 407 -25.92 17.02 18.09
C GLY A 407 -25.59 15.83 17.18
N ASP A 408 -25.72 16.00 15.86
CA ASP A 408 -25.54 14.96 14.85
C ASP A 408 -24.99 15.59 13.55
N PRO A 409 -23.83 15.14 13.02
CA PRO A 409 -23.31 15.57 11.73
C PRO A 409 -24.13 15.06 10.54
N GLY A 410 -25.00 14.07 10.75
CA GLY A 410 -25.90 13.51 9.74
C GLY A 410 -25.40 12.22 9.09
N TRP A 411 -24.69 11.39 9.84
CA TRP A 411 -24.23 10.08 9.38
C TRP A 411 -25.38 9.07 9.26
N THR A 412 -25.26 8.14 8.31
CA THR A 412 -26.26 7.10 8.04
C THR A 412 -26.45 6.16 9.24
N ASN A 413 -25.37 5.58 9.78
CA ASN A 413 -25.46 4.69 10.94
C ASN A 413 -24.13 4.50 11.68
N VAL A 414 -23.94 5.28 12.74
CA VAL A 414 -22.74 5.19 13.59
C VAL A 414 -22.58 3.82 14.26
N GLY A 415 -23.67 3.15 14.61
CA GLY A 415 -23.63 1.85 15.31
C GLY A 415 -23.00 0.74 14.48
N SER A 416 -23.12 0.80 13.16
CA SER A 416 -22.42 -0.07 12.21
C SER A 416 -21.10 0.54 11.70
N GLN A 417 -20.69 1.69 12.24
CA GLN A 417 -19.61 2.53 11.72
C GLN A 417 -19.82 2.86 10.22
N ASP A 418 -21.04 3.20 9.84
CA ASP A 418 -21.35 3.76 8.53
C ASP A 418 -21.41 5.28 8.65
N PHE A 419 -20.32 5.91 8.23
CA PHE A 419 -20.13 7.37 8.29
C PHE A 419 -20.52 8.08 7.00
N THR A 420 -21.20 7.40 6.07
CA THR A 420 -21.76 8.07 4.88
C THR A 420 -22.76 9.14 5.32
N LEU A 421 -22.87 10.22 4.55
CA LEU A 421 -23.79 11.31 4.86
C LEU A 421 -25.21 10.98 4.36
N THR A 422 -26.21 11.44 5.09
CA THR A 422 -27.61 11.41 4.65
C THR A 422 -27.96 12.65 3.84
N SER A 423 -29.07 12.58 3.07
CA SER A 423 -29.55 13.71 2.24
C SER A 423 -29.83 15.00 3.02
N THR A 424 -30.10 14.87 4.32
CA THR A 424 -30.39 15.96 5.26
C THR A 424 -29.24 16.23 6.22
N ALA A 425 -28.03 15.72 5.94
CA ALA A 425 -26.90 15.85 6.85
C ALA A 425 -26.53 17.31 7.10
N ALA A 426 -26.25 17.65 8.35
CA ALA A 426 -25.83 19.00 8.73
C ALA A 426 -24.43 19.36 8.19
N SER A 427 -23.62 18.36 7.88
CA SER A 427 -22.30 18.53 7.28
C SER A 427 -22.32 18.75 5.77
N ARG A 428 -23.48 18.60 5.12
CA ARG A 428 -23.63 18.64 3.66
C ARG A 428 -23.57 20.07 3.11
N ASP A 429 -22.81 20.27 2.03
CA ASP A 429 -22.59 21.53 1.33
C ASP A 429 -22.06 22.66 2.25
N GLN A 430 -21.37 22.29 3.34
CA GLN A 430 -20.87 23.25 4.35
C GLN A 430 -19.34 23.48 4.30
N GLY A 431 -18.63 22.78 3.42
CA GLY A 431 -17.19 22.87 3.27
C GLY A 431 -16.72 24.14 2.56
N THR A 432 -15.41 24.33 2.55
CA THR A 432 -14.74 25.45 1.87
C THR A 432 -13.53 24.96 1.07
N THR A 433 -12.99 25.83 0.22
CA THR A 433 -11.79 25.53 -0.58
C THR A 433 -10.58 25.23 0.30
N LEU A 434 -9.70 24.35 -0.19
CA LEU A 434 -8.46 24.00 0.49
C LEU A 434 -7.50 25.19 0.64
N ALA A 435 -6.57 25.09 1.59
CA ALA A 435 -5.48 26.05 1.70
C ALA A 435 -4.61 26.00 0.43
N SER A 436 -3.99 27.13 0.05
CA SER A 436 -3.10 27.17 -1.12
C SER A 436 -1.95 26.14 -1.00
N GLY A 437 -1.40 25.96 0.21
CA GLY A 437 -0.37 24.96 0.48
C GLY A 437 -0.83 23.50 0.42
N ALA A 438 -2.15 23.24 0.37
CA ALA A 438 -2.73 21.91 0.17
C ALA A 438 -3.19 21.65 -1.28
N SER A 439 -3.02 22.61 -2.19
CA SER A 439 -3.51 22.50 -3.58
C SER A 439 -2.90 21.33 -4.37
N ALA A 440 -1.67 20.90 -4.05
CA ALA A 440 -1.02 19.75 -4.65
C ALA A 440 -1.60 18.39 -4.18
N HIS A 441 -2.48 18.40 -3.18
CA HIS A 441 -3.11 17.21 -2.60
C HIS A 441 -4.64 17.36 -2.66
N PRO A 442 -5.25 17.30 -3.86
CA PRO A 442 -6.69 17.43 -3.99
C PRO A 442 -7.42 16.23 -3.38
N LEU A 443 -8.64 16.49 -2.89
CA LEU A 443 -9.55 15.48 -2.36
C LEU A 443 -10.34 14.85 -3.52
N THR A 444 -9.79 13.81 -4.15
CA THR A 444 -10.37 13.18 -5.35
C THR A 444 -10.97 11.80 -5.10
N TYR A 445 -10.66 11.19 -3.96
CA TYR A 445 -11.16 9.88 -3.55
C TYR A 445 -11.73 9.93 -2.14
N GLU A 446 -12.41 8.88 -1.75
CA GLU A 446 -12.86 8.65 -0.39
C GLU A 446 -12.63 7.19 0.02
N TYR A 447 -12.47 6.96 1.32
CA TYR A 447 -12.25 5.62 1.84
C TYR A 447 -13.57 4.85 1.90
N LEU A 448 -13.59 3.66 1.30
CA LEU A 448 -14.64 2.69 1.50
C LEU A 448 -14.15 1.62 2.48
N LYS A 449 -14.99 1.31 3.47
CA LYS A 449 -14.62 0.45 4.60
C LYS A 449 -13.95 -0.86 4.13
N HIS A 450 -12.84 -1.22 4.80
CA HIS A 450 -12.00 -2.40 4.54
C HIS A 450 -11.13 -2.32 3.26
N GLN A 451 -10.24 -1.33 3.23
CA GLN A 451 -9.17 -1.20 2.22
C GLN A 451 -9.72 -1.04 0.80
N GLN A 452 -10.82 -0.32 0.67
CA GLN A 452 -11.43 0.01 -0.62
C GLN A 452 -11.43 1.53 -0.81
N GLN A 453 -11.60 1.94 -2.05
CA GLN A 453 -11.71 3.34 -2.43
C GLN A 453 -12.94 3.54 -3.28
N ASN A 454 -13.45 4.76 -3.27
CA ASN A 454 -14.37 5.25 -4.27
C ASN A 454 -13.86 6.57 -4.82
N ALA A 455 -14.12 6.87 -6.08
CA ALA A 455 -13.97 8.23 -6.56
C ALA A 455 -14.89 9.12 -5.72
N ARG A 456 -14.38 10.25 -5.22
CA ARG A 456 -15.21 11.14 -4.41
C ARG A 456 -16.32 11.70 -5.31
N PRO A 457 -17.61 11.57 -4.94
CA PRO A 457 -18.69 12.24 -5.65
C PRO A 457 -18.43 13.74 -5.77
N SER A 458 -18.85 14.34 -6.89
CA SER A 458 -18.82 15.79 -7.08
C SER A 458 -20.26 16.24 -7.34
N ASP A 459 -20.89 16.80 -6.31
CA ASP A 459 -22.26 17.30 -6.39
C ASP A 459 -22.36 18.82 -6.15
N GLY A 460 -21.24 19.49 -5.84
CA GLY A 460 -21.15 20.94 -5.83
C GLY A 460 -20.20 21.47 -4.77
N THR A 461 -20.78 21.94 -3.66
CA THR A 461 -19.98 22.47 -2.56
C THR A 461 -19.47 21.29 -1.74
N LEU A 462 -18.18 21.28 -1.43
CA LEU A 462 -17.60 20.21 -0.61
C LEU A 462 -18.40 19.99 0.68
N ASP A 463 -18.56 18.73 1.04
CA ASP A 463 -19.05 18.38 2.36
C ASP A 463 -17.95 18.49 3.42
N ILE A 464 -18.38 18.70 4.67
CA ILE A 464 -17.51 18.54 5.83
C ILE A 464 -17.39 17.04 6.14
N GLY A 465 -16.17 16.55 6.30
CA GLY A 465 -15.87 15.16 6.67
C GLY A 465 -15.12 14.39 5.60
N ALA A 466 -14.86 13.11 5.90
CA ALA A 466 -14.11 12.20 5.03
C ALA A 466 -14.86 11.77 3.77
N LEU A 467 -16.19 11.70 3.83
CA LEU A 467 -17.04 11.18 2.76
C LEU A 467 -17.89 12.32 2.19
N GLU A 468 -18.09 12.33 0.87
CA GLU A 468 -19.10 13.20 0.26
C GLU A 468 -20.46 12.51 0.34
N TYR A 469 -21.52 13.29 0.45
CA TYR A 469 -22.87 12.83 0.24
C TYR A 469 -23.01 12.43 -1.23
N ASP A 470 -23.19 11.13 -1.45
CA ASP A 470 -23.67 10.66 -2.73
C ASP A 470 -25.18 10.83 -2.78
N ASN A 471 -25.65 11.77 -3.62
CA ASN A 471 -27.08 11.96 -3.88
C ASN A 471 -27.76 10.77 -4.60
N GLY A 472 -27.05 9.64 -4.73
CA GLY A 472 -27.52 8.47 -5.44
C GLY A 472 -27.82 8.83 -6.88
N GLY A 473 -26.99 9.69 -7.50
CA GLY A 473 -27.02 9.82 -8.95
C GLY A 473 -26.94 8.41 -9.51
N ALA A 474 -28.00 7.95 -10.17
CA ALA A 474 -28.19 6.53 -10.46
C ALA A 474 -26.86 5.95 -10.95
N PRO A 475 -26.30 4.93 -10.27
CA PRO A 475 -24.96 4.46 -10.59
C PRO A 475 -24.95 4.17 -12.09
N THR A 476 -24.00 4.77 -12.80
CA THR A 476 -23.94 4.67 -14.26
C THR A 476 -23.11 3.46 -14.63
N ALA A 477 -23.40 2.87 -15.79
CA ALA A 477 -22.47 1.91 -16.38
C ALA A 477 -21.11 2.59 -16.54
N PRO A 478 -19.99 1.88 -16.39
CA PRO A 478 -18.67 2.49 -16.45
C PRO A 478 -18.39 3.15 -17.80
N ALA A 479 -17.44 4.09 -17.84
CA ALA A 479 -16.94 4.63 -19.08
C ALA A 479 -16.24 3.54 -19.91
N ALA A 480 -16.40 3.58 -21.24
CA ALA A 480 -15.77 2.59 -22.11
C ALA A 480 -14.23 2.73 -22.08
N PRO A 481 -13.48 1.63 -21.98
CA PRO A 481 -12.03 1.66 -22.15
C PRO A 481 -11.66 2.14 -23.55
N SER A 482 -10.45 2.69 -23.73
CA SER A 482 -9.97 3.16 -25.04
C SER A 482 -8.56 2.67 -25.36
N SER A 483 -8.05 3.02 -26.53
CA SER A 483 -6.65 2.74 -26.92
C SER A 483 -6.27 1.26 -26.81
N CYS A 484 -7.20 0.35 -27.11
CA CYS A 484 -6.92 -1.08 -27.09
C CYS A 484 -5.87 -1.40 -28.15
N THR A 485 -4.82 -2.12 -27.77
CA THR A 485 -3.72 -2.57 -28.63
C THR A 485 -3.45 -4.05 -28.38
N ALA A 486 -2.93 -4.76 -29.39
CA ALA A 486 -2.59 -6.17 -29.33
C ALA A 486 -1.21 -6.37 -29.96
N THR A 487 -0.28 -6.95 -29.21
CA THR A 487 1.11 -7.16 -29.64
C THR A 487 1.48 -8.62 -29.48
N ALA A 488 1.78 -9.30 -30.60
CA ALA A 488 2.28 -10.67 -30.58
C ALA A 488 3.64 -10.75 -29.88
N GLN A 489 3.80 -11.79 -29.05
CA GLN A 489 5.03 -12.11 -28.33
C GLN A 489 5.56 -13.48 -28.77
N SER A 490 6.82 -13.79 -28.44
CA SER A 490 7.34 -15.13 -28.61
C SER A 490 6.57 -16.14 -27.75
N GLY A 491 6.46 -17.39 -28.22
CA GLY A 491 5.81 -18.46 -27.45
C GLY A 491 4.28 -18.52 -27.59
N LEU A 492 3.72 -18.06 -28.72
CA LEU A 492 2.28 -18.13 -29.02
C LEU A 492 1.42 -17.38 -28.00
N GLN A 493 1.81 -16.13 -27.73
CA GLN A 493 1.12 -15.23 -26.81
C GLN A 493 0.85 -13.88 -27.48
N ILE A 494 -0.22 -13.21 -27.07
CA ILE A 494 -0.52 -11.84 -27.47
C ILE A 494 -0.79 -11.02 -26.20
N THR A 495 -0.03 -9.94 -26.03
CA THR A 495 -0.29 -8.95 -24.98
C THR A 495 -1.30 -7.93 -25.47
N VAL A 496 -2.40 -7.81 -24.76
CA VAL A 496 -3.46 -6.82 -24.99
C VAL A 496 -3.35 -5.72 -23.94
N GLN A 497 -3.41 -4.46 -24.34
CA GLN A 497 -3.36 -3.30 -23.44
C GLN A 497 -4.45 -2.29 -23.80
N TRP A 498 -4.98 -1.56 -22.83
CA TRP A 498 -5.97 -0.50 -23.02
C TRP A 498 -5.80 0.63 -21.99
N SER A 499 -6.44 1.76 -22.25
CA SER A 499 -6.61 2.84 -21.28
C SER A 499 -7.91 2.62 -20.51
N ASP A 500 -7.79 2.64 -19.18
CA ASP A 500 -8.93 2.75 -18.28
C ASP A 500 -9.44 4.20 -18.26
N ASN A 501 -10.74 4.36 -18.47
CA ASN A 501 -11.41 5.66 -18.45
C ASN A 501 -12.49 5.72 -17.36
N SER A 502 -12.65 4.67 -16.57
CA SER A 502 -13.62 4.53 -15.50
C SER A 502 -12.95 4.62 -14.13
N GLY A 503 -13.70 5.07 -13.13
CA GLY A 503 -13.32 4.96 -11.71
C GLY A 503 -14.43 4.34 -10.87
N ASN A 504 -15.43 3.76 -11.54
CA ASN A 504 -16.64 3.18 -10.98
C ASN A 504 -16.89 1.76 -11.53
N GLU A 505 -15.87 1.13 -12.12
CA GLU A 505 -15.88 -0.24 -12.61
C GLU A 505 -15.54 -1.23 -11.49
N ASP A 506 -16.24 -2.36 -11.47
CA ASP A 506 -15.87 -3.54 -10.68
C ASP A 506 -14.84 -4.41 -11.42
N GLY A 507 -14.56 -4.09 -12.69
CA GLY A 507 -13.49 -4.68 -13.49
C GLY A 507 -13.71 -4.58 -15.00
N PHE A 508 -13.01 -5.43 -15.76
CA PHE A 508 -13.08 -5.47 -17.22
C PHE A 508 -13.45 -6.85 -17.77
N LYS A 509 -14.13 -6.89 -18.91
CA LYS A 509 -14.40 -8.10 -19.70
C LYS A 509 -13.60 -8.01 -20.99
N LEU A 510 -12.66 -8.93 -21.17
CA LEU A 510 -11.87 -9.06 -22.39
C LEU A 510 -12.49 -10.11 -23.31
N GLU A 511 -12.74 -9.71 -24.55
CA GLU A 511 -13.23 -10.60 -25.60
C GLU A 511 -12.21 -10.78 -26.72
N ARG A 512 -12.22 -11.97 -27.30
CA ARG A 512 -11.36 -12.38 -28.41
C ARG A 512 -12.20 -13.00 -29.52
N ASP A 513 -11.86 -12.68 -30.76
CA ASP A 513 -12.38 -13.30 -31.98
C ASP A 513 -11.21 -13.98 -32.72
N ASP A 514 -11.38 -15.25 -33.08
CA ASP A 514 -10.44 -16.07 -33.84
C ASP A 514 -10.88 -16.31 -35.29
N GLY A 515 -11.85 -15.52 -35.78
CA GLY A 515 -12.51 -15.66 -37.08
C GLY A 515 -13.91 -16.27 -37.00
N THR A 516 -14.37 -16.65 -35.80
CA THR A 516 -15.70 -17.23 -35.56
C THR A 516 -16.67 -16.31 -34.82
N GLY A 517 -16.19 -15.15 -34.34
CA GLY A 517 -16.94 -14.17 -33.56
C GLY A 517 -16.31 -13.93 -32.18
N PHE A 518 -16.63 -12.78 -31.57
CA PHE A 518 -16.12 -12.43 -30.25
C PHE A 518 -16.69 -13.31 -29.13
N VAL A 519 -15.79 -13.87 -28.32
CA VAL A 519 -16.08 -14.62 -27.10
C VAL A 519 -15.32 -14.01 -25.93
N GLN A 520 -15.96 -13.88 -24.77
CA GLN A 520 -15.27 -13.45 -23.55
C GLN A 520 -14.27 -14.51 -23.09
N ILE A 521 -13.00 -14.13 -23.04
CA ILE A 521 -11.90 -15.00 -22.60
C ILE A 521 -11.47 -14.72 -21.16
N GLN A 522 -11.79 -13.55 -20.62
CA GLN A 522 -11.42 -13.20 -19.25
C GLN A 522 -12.35 -12.15 -18.62
N THR A 523 -12.52 -12.25 -17.30
CA THR A 523 -12.99 -11.16 -16.42
C THR A 523 -11.83 -10.74 -15.52
N LEU A 524 -11.51 -9.45 -15.55
CA LEU A 524 -10.36 -8.84 -14.89
C LEU A 524 -10.84 -7.96 -13.74
N GLY A 525 -9.97 -7.75 -12.76
CA GLY A 525 -10.25 -6.86 -11.63
C GLY A 525 -10.24 -5.37 -12.00
N VAL A 526 -10.62 -4.54 -11.02
CA VAL A 526 -10.58 -3.07 -11.09
C VAL A 526 -9.20 -2.56 -11.53
N ASN A 527 -9.15 -1.44 -12.25
CA ASN A 527 -7.91 -0.79 -12.70
C ASN A 527 -6.93 -1.66 -13.55
N VAL A 528 -7.33 -2.85 -14.00
CA VAL A 528 -6.48 -3.67 -14.88
C VAL A 528 -6.50 -3.08 -16.28
N THR A 529 -5.31 -2.84 -16.84
CA THR A 529 -5.13 -2.20 -18.16
C THR A 529 -4.35 -3.06 -19.16
N SER A 530 -4.00 -4.29 -18.79
CA SER A 530 -3.32 -5.23 -19.67
C SER A 530 -3.61 -6.69 -19.35
N PHE A 531 -3.51 -7.55 -20.37
CA PHE A 531 -3.67 -9.00 -20.26
C PHE A 531 -2.78 -9.73 -21.27
N VAL A 532 -2.20 -10.86 -20.87
CA VAL A 532 -1.43 -11.73 -21.77
C VAL A 532 -2.28 -12.95 -22.10
N ASP A 533 -2.70 -13.04 -23.36
CA ASP A 533 -3.42 -14.19 -23.90
C ASP A 533 -2.41 -15.25 -24.36
N THR A 534 -2.58 -16.50 -23.93
CA THR A 534 -1.61 -17.59 -24.12
C THR A 534 -2.27 -18.83 -24.71
N GLY A 535 -1.46 -19.80 -25.15
CA GLY A 535 -1.97 -21.04 -25.75
C GLY A 535 -2.59 -20.81 -27.14
N LEU A 536 -2.09 -19.82 -27.88
CA LEU A 536 -2.60 -19.44 -29.20
C LEU A 536 -2.10 -20.38 -30.30
N THR A 537 -2.80 -20.41 -31.43
CA THR A 537 -2.41 -21.23 -32.58
C THR A 537 -1.44 -20.46 -33.48
N ASP A 538 -0.36 -21.10 -33.88
CA ASP A 538 0.64 -20.52 -34.78
C ASP A 538 0.01 -20.11 -36.12
N GLY A 539 0.31 -18.89 -36.58
CA GLY A 539 -0.23 -18.30 -37.79
C GLY A 539 -1.68 -17.79 -37.70
N GLN A 540 -2.37 -18.00 -36.58
CA GLN A 540 -3.75 -17.55 -36.40
C GLN A 540 -3.80 -16.07 -36.00
N GLN A 541 -4.67 -15.28 -36.66
CA GLN A 541 -4.98 -13.92 -36.25
C GLN A 541 -6.07 -13.93 -35.18
N TYR A 542 -5.88 -13.11 -34.15
CA TYR A 542 -6.84 -12.87 -33.09
C TYR A 542 -7.17 -11.39 -33.00
N THR A 543 -8.45 -11.06 -32.86
CA THR A 543 -8.95 -9.70 -32.66
C THR A 543 -9.52 -9.57 -31.25
N TYR A 544 -9.17 -8.49 -30.56
CA TYR A 544 -9.53 -8.24 -29.17
C TYR A 544 -10.35 -6.97 -29.02
N ARG A 545 -11.25 -6.96 -28.04
CA ARG A 545 -11.94 -5.76 -27.53
C ARG A 545 -12.18 -5.91 -26.04
N VAL A 546 -12.24 -4.80 -25.33
CA VAL A 546 -12.45 -4.78 -23.87
C VAL A 546 -13.61 -3.85 -23.52
N ARG A 547 -14.34 -4.17 -22.45
CA ARG A 547 -15.34 -3.28 -21.83
C ARG A 547 -15.19 -3.31 -20.33
N ALA A 548 -15.48 -2.20 -19.66
CA ALA A 548 -15.59 -2.12 -18.22
C ALA A 548 -16.97 -2.62 -17.77
N TYR A 549 -17.10 -3.10 -16.54
CA TYR A 549 -18.39 -3.50 -15.96
C TYR A 549 -18.49 -3.10 -14.51
N ASN A 550 -19.71 -2.89 -14.03
CA ASN A 550 -20.03 -2.84 -12.61
C ASN A 550 -21.39 -3.49 -12.35
N THR A 551 -21.88 -3.42 -11.11
CA THR A 551 -23.22 -3.89 -10.72
C THR A 551 -24.38 -3.28 -11.52
N VAL A 552 -24.19 -2.11 -12.16
CA VAL A 552 -25.20 -1.45 -13.01
C VAL A 552 -25.26 -2.09 -14.39
N GLY A 553 -24.10 -2.44 -14.94
CA GLY A 553 -24.01 -3.03 -16.28
C GLY A 553 -22.64 -2.85 -16.91
N ASP A 554 -22.60 -3.16 -18.21
CA ASP A 554 -21.40 -3.07 -19.03
C ASP A 554 -21.28 -1.71 -19.71
N SER A 555 -20.05 -1.21 -19.85
CA SER A 555 -19.75 -0.10 -20.74
C SER A 555 -19.93 -0.51 -22.22
N ALA A 556 -19.86 0.47 -23.13
CA ALA A 556 -19.54 0.16 -24.52
C ALA A 556 -18.13 -0.47 -24.61
N TYR A 557 -17.85 -1.20 -25.70
CA TYR A 557 -16.52 -1.73 -25.96
C TYR A 557 -15.53 -0.63 -26.38
N SER A 558 -14.25 -0.88 -26.14
CA SER A 558 -13.13 -0.18 -26.74
C SER A 558 -13.11 -0.32 -28.27
N ASN A 559 -12.16 0.35 -28.93
CA ASN A 559 -11.74 -0.03 -30.27
C ASN A 559 -11.24 -1.49 -30.29
N THR A 560 -11.30 -2.14 -31.45
CA THR A 560 -10.73 -3.48 -31.65
C THR A 560 -9.24 -3.39 -31.95
N ALA A 561 -8.47 -4.40 -31.52
CA ALA A 561 -7.05 -4.56 -31.84
C ALA A 561 -6.76 -5.98 -32.34
N SER A 562 -5.89 -6.16 -33.33
CA SER A 562 -5.60 -7.51 -33.87
C SER A 562 -4.10 -7.79 -33.90
N ALA A 563 -3.72 -9.03 -33.65
CA ALA A 563 -2.36 -9.53 -33.87
C ALA A 563 -2.39 -10.99 -34.31
N THR A 564 -1.37 -11.41 -35.06
CA THR A 564 -1.19 -12.81 -35.47
C THR A 564 -0.23 -13.48 -34.51
N ALA A 565 -0.68 -14.54 -33.84
CA ALA A 565 0.19 -15.36 -33.02
C ALA A 565 1.20 -16.07 -33.92
N ALA A 566 2.48 -15.94 -33.62
CA ALA A 566 3.53 -16.57 -34.40
C ALA A 566 4.59 -17.15 -33.47
N VAL A 567 5.11 -18.32 -33.81
CA VAL A 567 6.39 -18.77 -33.27
C VAL A 567 7.46 -17.86 -33.87
N THR A 568 8.04 -16.98 -33.06
CA THR A 568 9.25 -16.25 -33.47
C THR A 568 10.39 -17.24 -33.60
N VAL A 569 10.56 -17.81 -34.80
CA VAL A 569 11.76 -18.56 -35.14
C VAL A 569 12.86 -17.53 -35.30
N GLY A 570 13.80 -17.50 -34.35
CA GLY A 570 15.01 -16.70 -34.49
C GLY A 570 15.71 -17.10 -35.79
N SER A 571 15.60 -16.26 -36.81
CA SER A 571 16.44 -16.36 -38.01
C SER A 571 17.87 -16.04 -37.57
N GLY A 572 18.60 -17.07 -37.15
CA GLY A 572 20.04 -17.00 -36.97
C GLY A 572 20.69 -16.55 -38.27
N GLY A 573 21.30 -15.37 -38.24
CA GLY A 573 22.16 -14.88 -39.31
C GLY A 573 23.34 -15.83 -39.49
N GLY A 574 23.29 -16.64 -40.53
CA GLY A 574 24.42 -17.43 -41.02
C GLY A 574 24.95 -16.79 -42.30
N GLY A 575 26.01 -15.99 -42.17
CA GLY A 575 26.86 -15.67 -43.31
C GLY A 575 27.86 -16.81 -43.56
N SER A 576 27.98 -17.25 -44.82
CA SER A 576 29.25 -17.65 -45.45
C SER A 576 28.99 -17.96 -46.93
N GLY A 577 29.93 -17.56 -47.78
CA GLY A 577 29.83 -17.61 -49.23
C GLY A 577 30.25 -18.93 -49.89
N GLY A 578 29.93 -19.00 -51.18
CA GLY A 578 30.76 -19.53 -52.27
C GLY A 578 31.09 -21.02 -52.31
N GLY A 579 30.62 -21.69 -53.37
CA GLY A 579 31.22 -22.95 -53.84
C GLY A 579 30.18 -23.90 -54.48
N GLY A 580 30.27 -24.12 -55.79
CA GLY A 580 29.28 -24.87 -56.56
C GLY A 580 29.45 -26.39 -56.59
N GLY A 581 28.59 -27.03 -57.38
CA GLY A 581 28.77 -28.40 -57.87
C GLY A 581 27.62 -29.36 -57.56
N GLY A 582 26.74 -29.55 -58.57
CA GLY A 582 26.19 -30.81 -59.07
C GLY A 582 25.73 -31.95 -58.15
N GLY A 583 24.58 -32.54 -58.50
CA GLY A 583 24.29 -33.96 -58.28
C GLY A 583 23.06 -34.22 -57.43
N GLY A 584 21.98 -34.67 -58.06
CA GLY A 584 20.78 -35.11 -57.36
C GLY A 584 20.89 -36.53 -56.79
N GLY A 585 19.83 -36.93 -56.09
CA GLY A 585 19.55 -38.34 -55.79
C GLY A 585 19.37 -38.68 -54.31
N CYS A 586 18.09 -38.79 -53.94
CA CYS A 586 17.52 -39.88 -53.16
C CYS A 586 17.82 -40.07 -51.65
N THR A 587 16.68 -40.03 -50.93
CA THR A 587 16.19 -41.00 -49.91
C THR A 587 16.68 -40.93 -48.46
N ALA A 588 15.67 -40.64 -47.63
CA ALA A 588 15.20 -41.40 -46.47
C ALA A 588 16.05 -41.45 -45.19
N GLY A 589 15.37 -41.22 -44.06
CA GLY A 589 15.63 -42.02 -42.87
C GLY A 589 15.49 -41.30 -41.52
N LEU A 590 14.30 -41.44 -40.93
CA LEU A 590 14.06 -41.88 -39.55
C LEU A 590 14.54 -41.03 -38.35
N GLY A 591 13.68 -41.01 -37.34
CA GLY A 591 14.06 -40.86 -35.93
C GLY A 591 13.19 -39.83 -35.19
N SER A 592 12.05 -40.23 -34.64
CA SER A 592 11.87 -40.61 -33.22
C SER A 592 11.97 -39.40 -32.28
N ALA A 593 10.85 -38.84 -31.83
CA ALA A 593 10.12 -39.18 -30.59
C ALA A 593 10.72 -38.55 -29.32
N TRP A 594 9.87 -38.39 -28.28
CA TRP A 594 10.10 -37.82 -26.93
C TRP A 594 9.88 -36.28 -26.85
N TRP A 595 9.05 -35.68 -25.98
CA TRP A 595 8.28 -36.07 -24.78
C TRP A 595 6.92 -35.34 -24.75
N LEU A 596 5.90 -35.99 -24.18
CA LEU A 596 4.58 -35.43 -23.87
C LEU A 596 4.65 -34.77 -22.47
N ALA A 597 4.47 -33.45 -22.39
CA ALA A 597 4.16 -32.76 -21.13
C ALA A 597 2.73 -32.23 -21.23
N LEU A 598 1.83 -32.84 -20.45
CA LEU A 598 0.46 -32.38 -20.25
C LEU A 598 0.52 -31.12 -19.38
N MET A 599 0.13 -29.96 -19.91
CA MET A 599 -0.21 -28.80 -19.11
C MET A 599 -1.71 -28.51 -19.26
N VAL A 600 -2.40 -28.58 -18.13
CA VAL A 600 -3.80 -28.17 -17.95
C VAL A 600 -3.81 -26.64 -17.77
N PRO A 601 -4.65 -25.85 -18.46
CA PRO A 601 -4.74 -24.42 -18.21
C PRO A 601 -5.48 -24.14 -16.89
N LEU A 602 -4.86 -23.29 -16.08
CA LEU A 602 -5.34 -22.76 -14.80
C LEU A 602 -6.52 -21.79 -15.05
N ALA A 603 -7.67 -22.05 -14.42
CA ALA A 603 -8.80 -21.11 -14.40
C ALA A 603 -8.62 -20.10 -13.25
N VAL A 604 -8.72 -18.81 -13.57
CA VAL A 604 -8.75 -17.71 -12.58
C VAL A 604 -10.17 -17.62 -12.00
N LEU A 605 -10.34 -17.95 -10.72
CA LEU A 605 -11.58 -17.73 -9.97
C LEU A 605 -11.59 -16.31 -9.39
N SER A 606 -12.64 -15.54 -9.68
CA SER A 606 -12.95 -14.30 -8.97
C SER A 606 -13.54 -14.63 -7.59
N ALA A 607 -12.74 -14.49 -6.53
CA ALA A 607 -13.25 -14.57 -5.16
C ALA A 607 -13.89 -13.22 -4.77
N THR A 608 -15.20 -13.06 -4.95
CA THR A 608 -15.96 -12.06 -4.19
C THR A 608 -15.87 -12.42 -2.71
N ARG A 609 -15.17 -11.59 -1.93
CA ARG A 609 -15.05 -11.70 -0.47
C ARG A 609 -16.46 -11.58 0.14
N LYS A 610 -17.10 -12.70 0.48
CA LYS A 610 -18.29 -12.69 1.36
C LYS A 610 -17.90 -11.98 2.65
N GLN A 611 -18.65 -10.95 3.04
CA GLN A 611 -18.52 -10.33 4.36
C GLN A 611 -18.55 -11.42 5.44
N ARG A 612 -17.44 -11.61 6.14
CA ARG A 612 -17.41 -12.41 7.36
C ARG A 612 -18.05 -11.56 8.46
N LYS A 613 -19.17 -12.03 9.02
CA LYS A 613 -19.69 -11.53 10.29
C LYS A 613 -18.57 -11.67 11.33
N SER A 614 -18.16 -10.56 11.91
CA SER A 614 -17.38 -10.55 13.14
C SER A 614 -18.19 -11.24 14.26
N PRO A 615 -17.54 -11.98 15.18
CA PRO A 615 -18.19 -12.36 16.42
C PRO A 615 -18.50 -11.07 17.21
N GLN A 616 -19.78 -10.86 17.53
CA GLN A 616 -20.20 -9.84 18.48
C GLN A 616 -19.64 -10.19 19.87
N PRO A 617 -19.36 -9.20 20.75
CA PRO A 617 -19.16 -9.45 22.16
C PRO A 617 -20.39 -10.09 22.81
#